data_AF-A0A942DP34-F1
#
_entry.id   AF-A0A942DP34-F1
#
_cell.length_a   1.000
_cell.length_b   1.000
_cell.length_c   1.000
_cell.angle_alpha   90.00
_cell.angle_beta   90.00
_cell.angle_gamma   90.00
#
_symmetry.space_group_name_H-M   'P 1'
#
loop_
_entity.id
_entity.type
_entity.pdbx_description
1 polymer ?
#
loop_
_entity_poly.entity_id
_entity_poly.type
_entity_poly.pdbx_seq_one_letter_code
_entity_poly.pdbx_strand_id
1 'polypeptide(L)'
;MKFIVFLFAFVTLTSPLSFAMVKPFGHWTLKDLTCASGAVPNPGMPSTVRVDFHLYDDTKFEQIMLRADGWIVARGTYTNTDKQMCFSTTELIFPKQPPFTQPGRPTCWDFQLNAQELSFQLPSNSDCPPGDTLRWNFMLMEPL
;
A
#
# COMPACT_ATOMS: atom_id res chain seq x y z
N MET A 1 37.33 -18.34 57.52
CA MET A 1 37.42 -18.08 56.07
C MET A 1 36.14 -17.39 55.64
N LYS A 2 36.21 -16.12 55.20
CA LYS A 2 35.05 -15.31 54.78
C LYS A 2 34.97 -15.34 53.26
N PHE A 3 33.89 -15.88 52.70
CA PHE A 3 33.59 -15.79 51.27
C PHE A 3 32.91 -14.45 50.98
N ILE A 4 33.56 -13.61 50.18
CA ILE A 4 32.96 -12.40 49.60
C ILE A 4 32.40 -12.82 48.24
N VAL A 5 31.08 -12.83 48.11
CA VAL A 5 30.38 -13.05 46.84
C VAL A 5 30.28 -11.70 46.14
N PHE A 6 30.98 -11.56 45.02
CA PHE A 6 30.82 -10.43 44.10
C PHE A 6 29.54 -10.63 43.28
N LEU A 7 28.50 -9.83 43.56
CA LEU A 7 27.30 -9.75 42.75
C LEU A 7 27.59 -8.82 41.55
N PHE A 8 27.75 -9.40 40.36
CA PHE A 8 27.77 -8.61 39.11
C PHE A 8 26.33 -8.22 38.77
N ALA A 9 25.99 -6.94 38.94
CA ALA A 9 24.76 -6.36 38.45
C ALA A 9 24.85 -6.23 36.92
N PHE A 10 24.17 -7.14 36.21
CA PHE A 10 23.99 -7.08 34.77
C PHE A 10 22.98 -5.95 34.46
N VAL A 11 23.49 -4.77 34.09
CA VAL A 11 22.65 -3.70 33.55
C VAL A 11 22.23 -4.12 32.14
N THR A 12 21.05 -4.71 32.01
CA THR A 12 20.44 -4.92 30.70
C THR A 12 20.02 -3.56 30.16
N LEU A 13 20.88 -2.96 29.33
CA LEU A 13 20.48 -1.90 28.40
C LEU A 13 19.40 -2.48 27.47
N THR A 14 18.14 -2.28 27.82
CA THR A 14 17.04 -2.40 26.86
C THR A 14 17.07 -1.14 25.99
N SER A 15 17.91 -1.16 24.95
CA SER A 15 17.84 -0.18 23.88
C SER A 15 16.41 -0.21 23.34
N PRO A 16 15.70 0.94 23.23
CA PRO A 16 14.44 0.97 22.51
C PRO A 16 14.76 0.61 21.07
N LEU A 17 14.22 -0.53 20.61
CA LEU A 17 14.16 -0.84 19.19
C LEU A 17 13.41 0.34 18.54
N SER A 18 14.16 1.27 17.93
CA SER A 18 13.59 2.19 16.95
C SER A 18 12.96 1.30 15.90
N PHE A 19 11.63 1.20 15.91
CA PHE A 19 10.88 0.69 14.77
C PHE A 19 11.27 1.55 13.60
N ALA A 20 12.23 1.09 12.79
CA ALA A 20 12.48 1.67 11.50
C ALA A 20 11.12 1.64 10.79
N MET A 21 10.56 2.83 10.55
CA MET A 21 9.32 2.97 9.82
C MET A 21 9.48 2.17 8.53
N VAL A 22 8.66 1.13 8.35
CA VAL A 22 8.68 0.31 7.15
C VAL A 22 8.44 1.28 5.99
N LYS A 23 9.42 1.40 5.09
CA LYS A 23 9.28 2.28 3.93
C LYS A 23 8.31 1.63 2.96
N PRO A 24 7.42 2.39 2.32
CA PRO A 24 6.43 1.84 1.40
C PRO A 24 7.03 1.42 0.05
N PHE A 25 8.34 1.56 -0.17
CA PHE A 25 8.94 1.30 -1.48
C PHE A 25 8.87 -0.18 -1.86
N GLY A 26 8.56 -0.44 -3.12
CA GLY A 26 8.46 -1.80 -3.62
C GLY A 26 7.38 -1.99 -4.67
N HIS A 27 7.25 -3.24 -5.09
CA HIS A 27 6.20 -3.72 -5.97
C HIS A 27 5.14 -4.40 -5.15
N TRP A 28 3.96 -3.82 -5.13
CA TRP A 28 2.80 -4.32 -4.41
C TRP A 28 1.81 -4.89 -5.41
N THR A 29 1.33 -6.11 -5.21
CA THR A 29 0.29 -6.71 -6.04
C THR A 29 -0.98 -6.85 -5.23
N LEU A 30 -2.11 -6.42 -5.79
CA LEU A 30 -3.41 -6.52 -5.14
C LEU A 30 -3.72 -8.00 -4.89
N LYS A 31 -3.95 -8.32 -3.62
CA LYS A 31 -4.26 -9.66 -3.12
C LYS A 31 -5.76 -9.86 -3.08
N ASP A 32 -6.48 -8.93 -2.47
CA ASP A 32 -7.92 -8.99 -2.31
C ASP A 32 -8.54 -7.60 -2.07
N LEU A 33 -9.86 -7.59 -2.14
CA LEU A 33 -10.72 -6.49 -1.72
C LEU A 33 -11.53 -6.98 -0.52
N THR A 34 -11.63 -6.16 0.52
CA THR A 34 -12.43 -6.49 1.72
C THR A 34 -13.29 -5.30 2.11
N CYS A 35 -14.54 -5.54 2.48
CA CYS A 35 -15.34 -4.54 3.17
C CYS A 35 -14.99 -4.58 4.66
N ALA A 36 -14.97 -3.44 5.36
CA ALA A 36 -14.58 -3.41 6.77
C ALA A 36 -15.55 -4.20 7.67
N SER A 37 -16.80 -4.39 7.25
CA SER A 37 -17.75 -5.32 7.90
C SER A 37 -17.44 -6.81 7.71
N GLY A 38 -16.52 -7.16 6.81
CA GLY A 38 -16.27 -8.54 6.37
C GLY A 38 -17.21 -9.02 5.26
N ALA A 39 -18.12 -8.17 4.76
CA ALA A 39 -18.91 -8.47 3.58
C ALA A 39 -18.04 -8.71 2.35
N VAL A 40 -18.49 -9.58 1.45
CA VAL A 40 -17.85 -9.82 0.16
C VAL A 40 -18.09 -8.59 -0.72
N PRO A 41 -17.03 -7.95 -1.26
CA PRO A 41 -17.21 -6.82 -2.16
C PRO A 41 -17.95 -7.23 -3.43
N ASN A 42 -18.84 -6.36 -3.93
CA ASN A 42 -19.67 -6.64 -5.09
C ASN A 42 -19.30 -5.76 -6.30
N PRO A 43 -19.06 -6.32 -7.50
CA PRO A 43 -18.66 -7.70 -7.76
C PRO A 43 -17.18 -7.83 -7.38
N GLY A 44 -16.82 -8.84 -6.61
CA GLY A 44 -15.43 -9.12 -6.28
C GLY A 44 -14.55 -9.08 -7.54
N MET A 45 -13.29 -8.69 -7.39
CA MET A 45 -12.39 -8.52 -8.53
C MET A 45 -12.37 -9.80 -9.39
N PRO A 46 -12.74 -9.73 -10.68
CA PRO A 46 -12.68 -10.91 -11.54
C PRO A 46 -11.26 -11.45 -11.53
N SER A 47 -11.09 -12.78 -11.56
CA SER A 47 -9.77 -13.43 -11.52
C SER A 47 -8.84 -13.03 -12.69
N THR A 48 -9.39 -12.38 -13.71
CA THR A 48 -8.67 -11.87 -14.88
C THR A 48 -8.12 -10.46 -14.68
N VAL A 49 -8.51 -9.76 -13.61
CA VAL A 49 -8.02 -8.42 -13.31
C VAL A 49 -6.86 -8.52 -12.32
N ARG A 50 -5.72 -7.96 -12.70
CA ARG A 50 -4.54 -7.81 -11.84
C ARG A 50 -4.27 -6.32 -11.66
N VAL A 51 -4.02 -5.91 -10.42
CA VAL A 51 -3.61 -4.53 -10.12
C VAL A 51 -2.29 -4.56 -9.38
N ASP A 52 -1.32 -3.84 -9.92
CA ASP A 52 0.00 -3.68 -9.34
C ASP A 52 0.21 -2.21 -8.99
N PHE A 53 0.94 -1.98 -7.91
CA PHE A 53 1.33 -0.67 -7.42
C PHE A 53 2.85 -0.66 -7.21
N HIS A 54 3.57 0.21 -7.93
CA HIS A 54 5.00 0.43 -7.76
C HIS A 54 5.23 1.76 -7.07
N LEU A 55 5.93 1.70 -5.93
CA LEU A 55 6.45 2.88 -5.23
C LEU A 55 7.97 2.87 -5.40
N TYR A 56 8.46 3.63 -6.39
CA TYR A 56 9.86 3.56 -6.84
C TYR A 56 10.82 4.23 -5.85
N ASP A 57 10.40 5.39 -5.35
CA ASP A 57 11.13 6.23 -4.40
C ASP A 57 10.10 6.92 -3.48
N ASP A 58 10.53 7.91 -2.69
CA ASP A 58 9.68 8.67 -1.76
C ASP A 58 8.65 9.58 -2.42
N THR A 59 8.70 9.74 -3.74
CA THR A 59 7.89 10.71 -4.47
C THR A 59 7.18 10.16 -5.68
N LYS A 60 7.58 9.01 -6.23
CA LYS A 60 7.07 8.50 -7.51
C LYS A 60 6.33 7.19 -7.38
N PHE A 61 5.21 7.10 -8.08
CA PHE A 61 4.44 5.88 -8.17
C PHE A 61 4.05 5.54 -9.61
N GLU A 62 3.77 4.26 -9.83
CA GLU A 62 3.07 3.73 -10.99
C GLU A 62 1.99 2.75 -10.51
N GLN A 63 0.78 2.86 -11.04
CA GLN A 63 -0.29 1.90 -10.85
C GLN A 63 -0.60 1.25 -12.20
N ILE A 64 -0.58 -0.07 -12.24
CA ILE A 64 -0.87 -0.86 -13.43
C ILE A 64 -2.15 -1.64 -13.17
N MET A 65 -3.12 -1.55 -14.08
CA MET A 65 -4.32 -2.37 -14.07
C MET A 65 -4.38 -3.19 -15.35
N LEU A 66 -4.28 -4.50 -15.22
CA LEU A 66 -4.42 -5.48 -16.30
C LEU A 66 -5.82 -6.07 -16.24
N ARG A 67 -6.49 -6.17 -17.38
CA ARG A 67 -7.83 -6.76 -17.55
C ARG A 67 -7.78 -7.74 -18.72
N ALA A 68 -8.80 -8.58 -18.87
CA ALA A 68 -8.88 -9.53 -19.98
C ALA A 68 -8.83 -8.86 -21.37
N ASP A 69 -9.34 -7.63 -21.47
CA ASP A 69 -9.50 -6.87 -22.71
C ASP A 69 -8.47 -5.75 -22.90
N GLY A 70 -7.53 -5.57 -21.96
CA GLY A 70 -6.53 -4.52 -22.08
C GLY A 70 -5.78 -4.21 -20.78
N TRP A 71 -5.13 -3.05 -20.78
CA TRP A 71 -4.35 -2.58 -19.64
C TRP A 71 -4.39 -1.06 -19.54
N ILE A 72 -4.17 -0.54 -18.34
CA ILE A 72 -4.04 0.90 -18.08
C ILE A 72 -2.86 1.10 -17.14
N VAL A 73 -2.01 2.09 -17.42
CA VAL A 73 -0.95 2.53 -16.52
C VAL A 73 -1.20 3.97 -16.12
N ALA A 74 -1.18 4.24 -14.81
CA ALA A 74 -1.23 5.58 -14.24
C ALA A 74 0.11 5.87 -13.55
N ARG A 75 0.71 7.02 -13.86
CA ARG A 75 1.97 7.47 -13.26
C ARG A 75 1.84 8.85 -12.67
N GLY A 76 2.64 9.11 -11.66
CA GLY A 76 2.82 10.47 -11.18
C GLY A 76 3.59 10.51 -9.89
N THR A 77 3.20 11.44 -9.04
CA THR A 77 3.84 11.63 -7.74
C THR A 77 2.94 11.25 -6.59
N TYR A 78 3.54 10.91 -5.48
CA TYR A 78 2.82 10.72 -4.24
C TYR A 78 3.53 11.42 -3.08
N THR A 79 2.75 11.71 -2.05
CA THR A 79 3.26 12.10 -0.74
C THR A 79 2.67 11.15 0.29
N ASN A 80 3.42 10.86 1.34
CA ASN A 80 2.94 10.05 2.44
C ASN A 80 3.13 10.77 3.78
N THR A 81 2.22 10.47 4.68
CA THR A 81 2.29 10.79 6.11
C THR A 81 2.18 9.48 6.89
N ASP A 82 2.14 9.53 8.22
CA ASP A 82 1.99 8.33 9.05
C ASP A 82 0.65 7.60 8.87
N LYS A 83 -0.36 8.24 8.27
CA LYS A 83 -1.73 7.70 8.17
C LYS A 83 -2.35 7.77 6.79
N GLN A 84 -1.83 8.64 5.93
CA GLN A 84 -2.45 8.97 4.64
C GLN A 84 -1.41 9.04 3.54
N MET A 85 -1.74 8.49 2.37
CA MET A 85 -0.96 8.58 1.15
C MET A 85 -1.77 9.30 0.08
N CYS A 86 -1.20 10.33 -0.53
CA CYS A 86 -1.83 11.16 -1.54
C CYS A 86 -1.17 10.95 -2.89
N PHE A 87 -1.94 10.52 -3.89
CA PHE A 87 -1.46 10.25 -5.25
C PHE A 87 -1.92 11.34 -6.21
N SER A 88 -0.99 11.89 -6.98
CA SER A 88 -1.24 12.87 -8.03
C SER A 88 -0.85 12.27 -9.38
N THR A 89 -1.84 11.80 -10.15
CA THR A 89 -1.61 11.19 -11.46
C THR A 89 -1.35 12.27 -12.50
N THR A 90 -0.17 12.24 -13.13
CA THR A 90 0.24 13.20 -14.17
C THR A 90 0.18 12.61 -15.57
N GLU A 91 0.23 11.29 -15.70
CA GLU A 91 0.21 10.57 -16.98
C GLU A 91 -0.69 9.33 -16.90
N LEU A 92 -1.49 9.12 -17.95
CA LEU A 92 -2.29 7.92 -18.18
C LEU A 92 -1.90 7.30 -19.52
N ILE A 93 -1.67 6.00 -19.55
CA ILE A 93 -1.27 5.25 -20.74
C ILE A 93 -2.29 4.15 -21.00
N PHE A 94 -2.82 4.13 -22.22
CA PHE A 94 -3.77 3.14 -22.70
C PHE A 94 -3.18 2.35 -23.88
N PRO A 95 -3.70 1.15 -24.18
CA PRO A 95 -3.19 0.32 -25.25
C PRO A 95 -3.41 1.02 -26.59
N LYS A 96 -2.36 1.09 -27.42
CA LYS A 96 -2.41 1.67 -28.78
C LYS A 96 -2.83 3.14 -28.83
N GLN A 97 -2.70 3.88 -27.73
CA GLN A 97 -2.95 5.32 -27.67
C GLN A 97 -1.69 6.02 -27.17
N PRO A 98 -1.43 7.27 -27.61
CA PRO A 98 -0.37 8.08 -27.01
C PRO A 98 -0.69 8.37 -25.53
N PRO A 99 0.32 8.62 -24.68
CA PRO A 99 0.10 8.99 -23.29
C PRO A 99 -0.72 10.27 -23.15
N PHE A 100 -1.64 10.28 -22.19
CA PHE A 100 -2.44 11.44 -21.82
C PHE A 100 -1.80 12.12 -20.60
N THR A 101 -1.36 13.35 -20.78
CA THR A 101 -0.88 14.18 -19.69
C THR A 101 -2.02 14.98 -19.09
N GLN A 102 -2.08 15.06 -17.77
CA GLN A 102 -3.08 15.86 -17.06
C GLN A 102 -2.45 16.55 -15.84
N PRO A 103 -2.90 17.76 -15.47
CA PRO A 103 -2.49 18.40 -14.23
C PRO A 103 -3.01 17.53 -13.08
N GLY A 104 -2.09 16.82 -12.43
CA GLY A 104 -2.43 15.88 -11.37
C GLY A 104 -3.16 16.59 -10.23
N ARG A 105 -4.35 16.08 -9.89
CA ARG A 105 -5.07 16.46 -8.69
C ARG A 105 -4.85 15.37 -7.65
N PRO A 106 -4.32 15.70 -6.46
CA PRO A 106 -4.03 14.71 -5.46
C PRO A 106 -5.33 14.08 -4.94
N THR A 107 -5.34 12.74 -4.91
CA THR A 107 -6.36 11.94 -4.23
C THR A 107 -5.70 11.24 -3.06
N CYS A 108 -6.24 11.40 -1.85
CA CYS A 108 -5.66 10.91 -0.62
C CYS A 108 -6.45 9.73 -0.05
N TRP A 109 -5.73 8.68 0.35
CA TRP A 109 -6.31 7.49 0.98
C TRP A 109 -5.62 7.21 2.31
N ASP A 110 -6.41 6.86 3.31
CA ASP A 110 -5.87 6.34 4.55
C ASP A 110 -5.23 4.98 4.27
N PHE A 111 -4.07 4.72 4.84
CA PHE A 111 -3.34 3.49 4.58
C PHE A 111 -2.80 2.84 5.85
N GLN A 112 -2.57 1.55 5.75
CA GLN A 112 -1.83 0.77 6.74
C GLN A 112 -0.72 0.03 6.01
N LEU A 113 0.49 0.07 6.57
CA LEU A 113 1.65 -0.60 6.02
C LEU A 113 2.32 -1.42 7.10
N ASN A 114 2.59 -2.68 6.78
CA ASN A 114 3.48 -3.53 7.54
C ASN A 114 4.58 -4.09 6.60
N ALA A 115 5.41 -5.01 7.10
CA ALA A 115 6.54 -5.53 6.34
C ALA A 115 6.17 -6.18 4.99
N GLN A 116 4.94 -6.69 4.83
CA GLN A 116 4.53 -7.49 3.67
C GLN A 116 3.19 -7.05 3.07
N GLU A 117 2.39 -6.24 3.76
CA GLU A 117 1.10 -5.80 3.29
C GLU A 117 0.97 -4.28 3.32
N LEU A 118 0.43 -3.74 2.23
CA LEU A 118 0.02 -2.35 2.07
C LEU A 118 -1.48 -2.33 1.84
N SER A 119 -2.21 -1.66 2.70
CA SER A 119 -3.67 -1.58 2.63
C SER A 119 -4.13 -0.15 2.47
N PHE A 120 -5.02 0.13 1.52
CA PHE A 120 -5.68 1.42 1.38
C PHE A 120 -7.13 1.31 1.80
N GLN A 121 -7.62 2.27 2.59
CA GLN A 121 -9.03 2.44 2.92
C GLN A 121 -9.61 3.51 2.03
N LEU A 122 -10.62 3.13 1.25
CA LEU A 122 -11.34 4.00 0.35
C LEU A 122 -12.77 4.18 0.88
N PRO A 123 -13.37 5.36 0.65
CA PRO A 123 -14.80 5.54 0.89
C PRO A 123 -15.60 4.44 0.18
N SER A 124 -16.60 3.86 0.85
CA SER A 124 -17.53 2.93 0.21
C SER A 124 -18.15 3.58 -1.03
N ASN A 125 -17.96 2.92 -2.15
CA ASN A 125 -18.79 3.07 -3.35
C ASN A 125 -19.86 1.95 -3.33
N SER A 126 -20.36 1.60 -4.52
CA SER A 126 -21.27 0.47 -4.75
C SER A 126 -20.75 -0.90 -4.30
N ASP A 127 -19.46 -1.01 -3.96
CA ASP A 127 -18.81 -2.31 -3.81
C ASP A 127 -18.94 -2.87 -2.39
N CYS A 128 -19.33 -2.04 -1.42
CA CYS A 128 -19.60 -2.46 -0.04
C CYS A 128 -20.97 -1.95 0.44
N PRO A 129 -21.54 -2.55 1.51
CA PRO A 129 -22.78 -2.07 2.10
C PRO A 129 -22.73 -0.56 2.44
N PRO A 130 -23.86 0.16 2.36
CA PRO A 130 -23.87 1.58 2.70
C PRO A 130 -23.31 1.86 4.09
N GLY A 131 -22.37 2.80 4.19
CA GLY A 131 -21.72 3.16 5.45
C GLY A 131 -20.51 2.29 5.83
N ASP A 132 -20.15 1.32 5.00
CA ASP A 132 -18.93 0.52 5.15
C ASP A 132 -17.72 1.24 4.50
N THR A 133 -16.51 0.69 4.61
CA THR A 133 -15.36 1.13 3.82
C THR A 133 -14.78 -0.02 3.02
N LEU A 134 -14.34 0.29 1.79
CA LEU A 134 -13.67 -0.67 0.94
C LEU A 134 -12.17 -0.62 1.25
N ARG A 135 -11.56 -1.77 1.49
CA ARG A 135 -10.14 -1.91 1.69
C ARG A 135 -9.50 -2.68 0.54
N TRP A 136 -8.49 -2.07 -0.07
CA TRP A 136 -7.64 -2.73 -1.06
C TRP A 136 -6.41 -3.23 -0.35
N ASN A 137 -6.21 -4.55 -0.31
CA ASN A 137 -5.08 -5.17 0.36
C ASN A 137 -4.07 -5.65 -0.67
N PHE A 138 -2.85 -5.11 -0.62
CA PHE A 138 -1.75 -5.48 -1.49
C PHE A 138 -0.69 -6.25 -0.71
N MET A 139 -0.02 -7.16 -1.40
CA MET A 139 1.11 -7.91 -0.89
C MET A 139 2.40 -7.46 -1.59
N LEU A 140 3.48 -7.28 -0.82
CA LEU A 140 4.80 -7.01 -1.36
C LEU A 140 5.28 -8.20 -2.19
N MET A 141 5.63 -7.94 -3.43
CA MET A 141 6.39 -8.85 -4.27
C MET A 141 7.86 -8.69 -3.87
N GLU A 142 8.51 -9.78 -3.47
CA GLU A 142 9.96 -9.76 -3.27
C GLU A 142 10.63 -9.27 -4.57
N PRO A 143 11.71 -8.45 -4.47
CA PRO A 143 12.46 -8.08 -5.66
C PRO A 143 12.99 -9.36 -6.31
N LEU A 144 12.62 -9.57 -7.58
CA LEU A 144 13.15 -10.64 -8.44
C LEU A 144 14.68 -10.56 -8.55
#